data_AF-A0A5J5J3R6-F1
#
_entry.id   AF-A0A5J5J3R6-F1
#
_cell.length_a   1.000
_cell.length_b   1.000
_cell.length_c   1.000
_cell.angle_alpha   90.00
_cell.angle_beta   90.00
_cell.angle_gamma   90.00
#
_symmetry.space_group_name_H-M   'P 1'
#
loop_
_entity.id
_entity.type
_entity.pdbx_description
1 polymer ?
#
loop_
_entity_poly.entity_id
_entity_poly.type
_entity_poly.pdbx_seq_one_letter_code
_entity_poly.pdbx_strand_id
1 'polypeptide(L)'
;MLLRTSDSRPRRTWPSTSTTWPRATIPRSRASMVDLGVLKTFLAVIDSGSVVAAARERGYSPAAVSRQIGWLQRRMGVRFFEPDGRSIRPTSDALEFAVRARELVDEVNRFERYSSRFGAARR
;
A
#
# COMPACT_ATOMS: atom_id res chain seq x y z
N MET A 1 18.24 -9.18 45.25
CA MET A 1 17.63 -10.51 45.07
C MET A 1 16.13 -10.32 44.89
N LEU A 2 15.65 -10.63 43.67
CA LEU A 2 14.27 -10.83 43.22
C LEU A 2 13.31 -9.63 43.04
N LEU A 3 12.75 -9.63 41.82
CA LEU A 3 11.84 -8.70 41.19
C LEU A 3 10.40 -8.83 41.74
N ARG A 4 9.60 -7.76 41.61
CA ARG A 4 8.26 -7.89 41.00
C ARG A 4 7.64 -6.55 40.63
N THR A 5 7.36 -6.45 39.34
CA THR A 5 6.59 -5.42 38.63
C THR A 5 5.16 -5.31 39.16
N SER A 6 4.68 -4.09 39.43
CA SER A 6 3.25 -3.80 39.57
C SER A 6 2.90 -2.55 38.76
N ASP A 7 2.96 -2.69 37.42
CA ASP A 7 2.33 -1.74 36.49
C ASP A 7 0.80 -1.87 36.67
N SER A 8 0.22 -0.86 37.31
CA SER A 8 -1.19 -0.82 37.70
C SER A 8 -2.03 -0.26 36.55
N ARG A 9 -2.33 -1.09 35.55
CA ARG A 9 -3.30 -0.73 34.50
C ARG A 9 -4.73 -0.94 34.99
N PRO A 10 -5.65 0.01 34.78
CA PRO A 10 -7.04 -0.17 35.16
C PRO A 10 -7.70 -1.31 34.36
N ARG A 11 -8.49 -2.11 35.08
CA ARG A 11 -9.28 -3.25 34.58
C ARG A 11 -10.37 -2.76 33.61
N ARG A 12 -10.02 -2.55 32.35
CA ARG A 12 -11.00 -2.40 31.26
C ARG A 12 -11.53 -3.79 30.91
N THR A 13 -12.66 -4.17 31.49
CA THR A 13 -13.32 -5.46 31.24
C THR A 13 -13.77 -5.54 29.78
N TRP A 14 -12.96 -6.17 28.94
CA TRP A 14 -13.37 -6.59 27.60
C TRP A 14 -14.31 -7.79 27.73
N PRO A 15 -15.47 -7.83 27.04
CA PRO A 15 -16.41 -8.94 27.19
C PRO A 15 -15.77 -10.25 26.71
N SER A 16 -15.67 -11.20 27.63
CA SER A 16 -15.15 -12.54 27.43
C SER A 16 -16.32 -13.50 27.15
N THR A 17 -16.91 -13.39 25.97
CA THR A 17 -17.66 -14.50 25.37
C THR A 17 -17.72 -14.29 23.86
N SER A 18 -17.35 -15.32 23.13
CA SER A 18 -17.54 -15.46 21.70
C SER A 18 -18.98 -15.12 21.30
N THR A 19 -19.17 -14.10 20.47
CA THR A 19 -20.05 -14.11 19.27
C THR A 19 -20.23 -12.69 18.76
N THR A 20 -19.77 -12.51 17.52
CA THR A 20 -19.94 -11.33 16.67
C THR A 20 -19.51 -10.00 17.30
N TRP A 21 -18.27 -9.60 16.99
CA TRP A 21 -18.11 -8.22 16.55
C TRP A 21 -19.26 -7.98 15.57
N PRO A 22 -20.09 -6.92 15.72
CA PRO A 22 -21.02 -6.61 14.64
C PRO A 22 -20.17 -6.65 13.38
N ARG A 23 -20.71 -7.17 12.27
CA ARG A 23 -20.18 -6.78 10.97
C ARG A 23 -20.34 -5.26 10.95
N ALA A 24 -19.42 -4.54 11.59
CA ALA A 24 -18.91 -3.31 11.10
C ALA A 24 -18.52 -3.73 9.70
N THR A 25 -19.47 -3.57 8.78
CA THR A 25 -19.22 -2.92 7.53
C THR A 25 -18.39 -1.71 7.90
N ILE A 26 -17.10 -1.93 8.16
CA ILE A 26 -16.06 -0.93 8.00
C ILE A 26 -16.45 -0.40 6.64
N PRO A 27 -17.02 0.83 6.57
CA PRO A 27 -17.41 1.38 5.29
C PRO A 27 -16.17 1.19 4.44
N ARG A 28 -16.26 0.45 3.32
CA ARG A 28 -15.16 0.39 2.37
C ARG A 28 -14.84 1.85 2.14
N SER A 29 -13.77 2.34 2.76
CA SER A 29 -13.50 3.75 2.92
C SER A 29 -13.67 4.32 1.53
N ARG A 30 -14.60 5.28 1.35
CA ARG A 30 -14.81 5.95 0.06
C ARG A 30 -13.42 6.26 -0.45
N ALA A 31 -13.00 5.54 -1.49
CA ALA A 31 -11.60 5.23 -1.76
C ALA A 31 -10.70 6.41 -1.39
N SER A 32 -9.73 6.18 -0.50
CA SER A 32 -8.62 7.13 -0.35
C SER A 32 -8.18 7.53 -1.75
N MET A 33 -7.90 8.82 -1.97
CA MET A 33 -7.55 9.37 -3.28
C MET A 33 -6.44 8.56 -3.99
N VAL A 34 -5.65 7.84 -3.19
CA VAL A 34 -4.52 7.02 -3.58
C VAL A 34 -4.70 5.59 -3.05
N ASP A 35 -4.57 4.61 -3.94
CA ASP A 35 -4.49 3.17 -3.64
C ASP A 35 -3.01 2.75 -3.61
N LEU A 36 -2.54 2.23 -2.47
CA LEU A 36 -1.15 1.82 -2.28
C LEU A 36 -0.71 0.68 -3.22
N GLY A 37 -1.62 -0.23 -3.57
CA GLY A 37 -1.35 -1.29 -4.55
C GLY A 37 -1.10 -0.69 -5.93
N VAL A 38 -1.90 0.29 -6.32
CA VAL A 38 -1.71 1.03 -7.59
C VAL A 38 -0.42 1.83 -7.59
N LEU A 39 -0.05 2.48 -6.47
CA LEU A 39 1.24 3.16 -6.36
C LEU A 39 2.43 2.20 -6.49
N LYS A 40 2.38 1.04 -5.82
CA LYS A 40 3.43 0.01 -5.94
C LYS A 40 3.55 -0.47 -7.39
N THR A 41 2.43 -0.65 -8.09
CA THR A 41 2.44 -0.99 -9.53
C THR A 41 3.04 0.14 -10.36
N PHE A 42 2.69 1.39 -10.11
CA PHE A 42 3.25 2.55 -10.80
C PHE A 42 4.77 2.62 -10.64
N LEU A 43 5.29 2.46 -9.42
CA LEU A 43 6.73 2.45 -9.16
C LEU A 43 7.44 1.31 -9.89
N ALA A 44 6.89 0.09 -9.87
CA ALA A 44 7.47 -1.03 -10.62
C ALA A 44 7.55 -0.76 -12.14
N VAL A 45 6.56 -0.04 -12.69
CA VAL A 45 6.60 0.37 -14.10
C VAL A 45 7.67 1.42 -14.37
N ILE A 46 7.84 2.39 -13.46
CA ILE A 46 8.93 3.38 -13.53
C ILE A 46 10.30 2.70 -13.49
N ASP A 47 10.50 1.79 -12.54
CA ASP A 47 11.79 1.16 -12.29
C ASP A 47 12.18 0.19 -13.41
N SER A 48 11.21 -0.47 -14.04
CA SER A 48 11.46 -1.44 -15.12
C SER A 48 11.38 -0.87 -16.54
N GLY A 49 10.77 0.30 -16.74
CA GLY A 49 10.48 0.85 -18.07
C GLY A 49 9.53 -0.01 -18.92
N SER A 50 8.86 -1.00 -18.31
CA SER A 50 8.05 -1.99 -19.03
C SER A 50 6.85 -2.47 -18.23
N VAL A 51 5.67 -2.33 -18.83
CA VAL A 51 4.42 -2.87 -18.26
C VAL A 51 4.51 -4.38 -18.05
N VAL A 52 5.14 -5.11 -18.98
CA VAL A 52 5.23 -6.58 -18.91
C VAL A 52 6.19 -7.01 -17.80
N ALA A 53 7.33 -6.32 -17.66
CA ALA A 53 8.28 -6.61 -16.59
C ALA A 53 7.66 -6.31 -15.22
N ALA A 54 7.05 -5.14 -15.05
CA ALA A 54 6.35 -4.76 -13.82
C ALA A 54 5.20 -5.73 -13.48
N ALA A 55 4.44 -6.18 -14.48
CA ALA A 55 3.38 -7.16 -14.27
C ALA A 55 3.91 -8.49 -13.70
N ARG A 56 5.02 -8.99 -14.26
CA ARG A 56 5.69 -10.20 -13.75
C ARG A 56 6.20 -10.02 -12.33
N GLU A 57 6.84 -8.90 -12.03
CA GLU A 57 7.34 -8.58 -10.69
C GLU A 57 6.21 -8.50 -9.65
N ARG A 58 5.08 -7.88 -10.02
CA ARG A 58 3.95 -7.66 -9.12
C ARG A 58 2.97 -8.83 -9.04
N GLY A 59 3.15 -9.89 -9.86
CA GLY A 59 2.23 -11.03 -9.94
C GLY A 59 0.88 -10.67 -10.58
N TYR A 60 0.85 -9.68 -11.47
CA TYR A 60 -0.34 -9.25 -12.20
C TYR A 60 -0.26 -9.60 -13.68
N SER A 61 -1.40 -9.56 -14.37
CA SER A 61 -1.39 -9.59 -15.84
C SER A 61 -0.99 -8.21 -16.40
N PRO A 62 -0.35 -8.14 -17.59
CA PRO A 62 -0.04 -6.85 -18.22
C PRO A 62 -1.28 -5.96 -18.42
N ALA A 63 -2.43 -6.57 -18.75
CA ALA A 63 -3.70 -5.84 -18.88
C ALA A 63 -4.18 -5.24 -17.55
N ALA A 64 -3.95 -5.92 -16.42
CA ALA A 64 -4.27 -5.38 -15.09
C ALA A 64 -3.37 -4.19 -14.74
N VAL A 65 -2.06 -4.29 -15.01
CA VAL A 65 -1.11 -3.19 -14.83
C VAL A 65 -1.50 -1.98 -15.69
N SER A 66 -1.70 -2.17 -17.00
CA SER A 66 -2.14 -1.09 -17.90
C SER A 66 -3.44 -0.43 -17.42
N ARG A 67 -4.40 -1.21 -16.90
CA ARG A 67 -5.65 -0.68 -16.36
C ARG A 67 -5.43 0.15 -15.10
N GLN A 68 -4.56 -0.31 -14.18
CA GLN A 68 -4.21 0.42 -12.96
C GLN A 68 -3.49 1.75 -13.28
N ILE A 69 -2.50 1.73 -14.18
CA ILE A 69 -1.79 2.93 -14.65
C ILE A 69 -2.74 3.89 -15.36
N GLY A 70 -3.56 3.38 -16.29
CA GLY A 70 -4.55 4.18 -16.99
C GLY A 70 -5.57 4.82 -16.05
N TRP A 71 -6.01 4.09 -15.02
CA TRP A 71 -6.87 4.64 -13.97
C TRP A 71 -6.17 5.74 -13.18
N LEU A 72 -4.92 5.53 -12.77
CA LEU A 72 -4.14 6.53 -12.04
C LEU A 72 -3.95 7.82 -12.85
N GLN A 73 -3.54 7.70 -14.11
CA GLN A 73 -3.37 8.85 -15.01
C GLN A 73 -4.68 9.63 -15.18
N ARG A 74 -5.81 8.95 -15.40
CA ARG A 74 -7.13 9.60 -15.50
C ARG A 74 -7.54 10.29 -14.20
N ARG A 75 -7.23 9.67 -13.06
CA ARG A 75 -7.53 10.22 -11.73
C ARG A 75 -6.76 11.52 -11.47
N MET A 76 -5.51 11.58 -11.95
CA MET A 76 -4.60 12.71 -11.76
C MET A 76 -4.71 13.76 -12.87
N GLY A 77 -5.31 13.43 -14.02
CA GLY A 77 -5.33 14.30 -15.20
C GLY A 77 -3.97 14.47 -15.87
N VAL A 78 -3.01 13.58 -15.58
CA VAL A 78 -1.62 13.67 -16.03
C VAL A 78 -1.23 12.41 -16.80
N ARG A 79 -0.45 12.57 -17.87
CA ARG A 79 0.16 11.46 -18.59
C ARG A 79 1.52 11.16 -17.97
N PHE A 80 1.66 9.99 -17.37
CA PHE A 80 2.91 9.57 -16.74
C PHE A 80 3.83 8.80 -17.67
N PHE A 81 3.29 8.18 -18.72
CA PHE A 81 4.07 7.38 -19.65
C PHE A 81 3.76 7.74 -21.08
N GLU A 82 4.81 7.77 -21.89
CA GLU A 82 4.77 7.95 -23.33
C GLU A 82 5.23 6.68 -24.03
N PRO A 83 4.64 6.33 -25.18
CA PRO A 83 5.16 5.25 -26.01
C PRO A 83 6.60 5.53 -26.47
N ASP A 84 7.46 4.52 -26.39
CA ASP A 84 8.82 4.57 -26.90
C ASP A 84 9.11 3.27 -27.67
N GLY A 85 8.62 3.20 -28.91
CA GLY A 85 8.67 2.00 -29.74
C GLY A 85 7.93 0.81 -29.11
N ARG A 86 8.68 -0.19 -28.63
CA ARG A 86 8.15 -1.38 -27.94
C ARG A 86 8.18 -1.26 -26.42
N SER A 87 8.71 -0.16 -25.89
CA SER A 87 8.80 0.17 -24.47
C SER A 87 7.97 1.42 -24.15
N ILE A 88 8.02 1.84 -22.90
CA ILE A 88 7.41 3.07 -22.42
C ILE A 88 8.46 3.90 -21.70
N ARG A 89 8.35 5.22 -21.84
CA ARG A 89 9.23 6.18 -21.20
C ARG A 89 8.45 7.02 -20.19
N PRO A 90 8.96 7.20 -18.96
CA PRO A 90 8.32 8.09 -17.99
C PRO A 90 8.45 9.56 -18.40
N THR A 91 7.41 10.34 -18.13
CA THR A 91 7.44 11.80 -18.27
C THR A 91 8.12 12.46 -17.06
N SER A 92 8.43 13.75 -17.15
CA SER A 92 8.93 14.55 -16.00
C SER A 92 8.01 14.43 -14.80
N ASP A 93 6.70 14.58 -15.03
CA ASP A 93 5.67 14.55 -13.99
C ASP A 93 5.62 13.18 -13.32
N ALA A 94 5.88 12.11 -14.07
CA ALA A 94 5.94 10.76 -13.53
C ALA A 94 7.14 10.58 -12.59
N LEU A 95 8.30 11.13 -12.95
CA LEU A 95 9.49 11.06 -12.12
C LEU A 95 9.31 11.87 -10.83
N GLU A 96 8.73 13.06 -10.91
CA GLU A 96 8.40 13.88 -9.74
C GLU A 96 7.38 13.18 -8.83
N PHE A 97 6.30 12.65 -9.42
CA PHE A 97 5.29 11.89 -8.69
C PHE A 97 5.87 10.63 -8.02
N ALA A 98 6.81 9.95 -8.69
CA ALA A 98 7.47 8.76 -8.16
C ALA A 98 8.25 9.03 -6.87
N VAL A 99 8.85 10.22 -6.71
CA VAL A 99 9.54 10.59 -5.46
C VAL A 99 8.57 10.53 -4.27
N ARG A 100 7.43 11.21 -4.39
CA ARG A 100 6.41 11.25 -3.31
C ARG A 100 5.72 9.91 -3.10
N ALA A 101 5.50 9.16 -4.18
CA ALA A 101 4.94 7.81 -4.10
C ALA A 101 5.86 6.84 -3.34
N ARG A 102 7.17 6.90 -3.56
CA ARG A 102 8.15 6.08 -2.83
C ARG A 102 8.14 6.40 -1.33
N GLU A 103 8.17 7.69 -0.97
CA GLU A 103 8.10 8.11 0.43
C GLU A 103 6.88 7.56 1.17
N LEU A 104 5.70 7.61 0.52
CA LEU A 104 4.47 7.09 1.09
C LEU A 104 4.49 5.57 1.25
N VAL A 105 4.97 4.84 0.23
CA VAL A 105 5.10 3.38 0.30
C VAL A 105 6.07 2.98 1.43
N ASP A 106 7.17 3.70 1.58
CA ASP A 106 8.14 3.45 2.64
C ASP A 106 7.58 3.74 4.03
N GLU A 107 6.78 4.79 4.19
CA GLU A 107 6.12 5.10 5.46
C GLU A 107 5.13 4.01 5.85
N VAL A 108 4.35 3.52 4.90
CA VAL A 108 3.45 2.38 5.16
C VAL A 108 4.25 1.14 5.54
N ASN A 109 5.34 0.84 4.83
CA ASN A 109 6.19 -0.31 5.17
C ASN A 109 6.82 -0.15 6.57
N ARG A 110 7.20 1.07 6.98
CA ARG A 110 7.68 1.37 8.35
C ARG A 110 6.58 1.10 9.38
N PHE A 111 5.37 1.57 9.11
CA PHE A 111 4.21 1.35 9.98
C PHE A 111 3.85 -0.14 10.11
N GLU A 112 3.85 -0.89 9.00
CA GLU A 112 3.62 -2.34 9.00
C GLU A 112 4.64 -3.05 9.90
N ARG A 113 5.93 -2.72 9.77
CA ARG A 113 6.98 -3.26 10.66
C ARG A 113 6.74 -2.89 12.12
N TYR A 114 6.37 -1.65 12.41
CA TYR A 114 6.05 -1.22 13.77
C TYR A 114 4.84 -1.98 14.34
N SER A 115 3.74 -2.07 13.58
CA SER A 115 2.51 -2.74 14.00
C SER A 115 2.70 -4.23 14.25
N SER A 116 3.60 -4.90 13.51
CA SER A 116 3.91 -6.32 13.69
C SER A 116 4.41 -6.65 15.11
N ARG A 117 5.02 -5.66 15.81
CA ARG A 117 5.48 -5.81 17.21
C ARG A 117 4.32 -6.00 18.19
N PHE A 118 3.11 -5.57 17.83
CA PHE A 118 1.92 -5.67 18.67
C PHE A 118 1.17 -7.01 18.51
N GLY A 119 1.58 -7.87 17.57
CA GLY A 119 0.96 -9.19 17.31
C GLY A 119 1.74 -10.39 17.88
N ALA A 120 3.04 -10.26 18.11
CA ALA A 120 3.91 -11.40 18.48
C ALA A 120 3.85 -11.81 19.96
N ALA A 121 3.31 -10.97 20.84
CA ALA A 121 3.34 -11.16 22.31
C ALA A 121 2.11 -11.88 22.90
N ARG A 122 1.24 -12.48 22.07
CA ARG A 122 0.14 -13.35 22.53
C ARG A 122 0.35 -14.76 22.01
N ARG A 123 1.14 -15.55 22.74
CA ARG A 123 1.09 -17.02 22.74
C ARG A 123 1.02 -17.49 24.18
#